data_AF-A0A2A3LK21-F1
#
_entry.id   AF-A0A2A3LK21-F1
#
_cell.length_a   1.000
_cell.length_b   1.000
_cell.length_c   1.000
_cell.angle_alpha   90.00
_cell.angle_beta   90.00
_cell.angle_gamma   90.00
#
_symmetry.space_group_name_H-M   'P 1'
#
loop_
_entity.id
_entity.type
_entity.pdbx_description
1 polymer ?
#
loop_
_entity_poly.entity_id
_entity_poly.type
_entity_poly.pdbx_seq_one_letter_code
_entity_poly.pdbx_strand_id
1 'polypeptide(L)'
;MRQVFSSPRLENVERVATLLREAGIEVQILNGRSYKGNRRSNFSYRDDAGGPKPAVWVTRSDDQPRAREILREAGLLQSQPSTRSYLPQADVVFARRDTEVPRRKMSRAAKVRYTLLGGAVVVIALSWLGTPFSDAPTGAPVLSPAAETTTPVLDMVPPTVEASVHRLPVPRALAATVLGDALSATAGPVCVAVDGEAPAAPLLAELETAYPDVRPASACAGGDGQAAWLEVANYRTDGSGSGTLDLVSGGSDAAQGLVTRMLDVRRDGLDWTFAPAE
;
A
#
# COMPACT_ATOMS: atom_id res chain seq x y z
N MET A 1 36.03 13.14 -2.44
CA MET A 1 34.77 13.12 -1.67
C MET A 1 34.24 11.70 -1.56
N ARG A 2 33.77 11.29 -0.38
CA ARG A 2 33.19 9.94 -0.16
C ARG A 2 31.89 10.05 0.63
N GLN A 3 30.88 9.28 0.23
CA GLN A 3 29.61 9.22 0.94
C GLN A 3 29.77 8.50 2.29
N VAL A 4 29.20 9.08 3.34
CA VAL A 4 29.20 8.49 4.69
C VAL A 4 27.80 8.19 5.21
N PHE A 5 26.79 8.93 4.77
CA PHE A 5 25.41 8.75 5.21
C PHE A 5 24.42 9.19 4.12
N SER A 6 23.29 8.49 4.00
CA SER A 6 22.14 8.94 3.20
C SER A 6 20.84 8.61 3.91
N SER A 7 19.85 9.48 3.73
CA SER A 7 18.52 9.31 4.30
C SER A 7 17.48 9.90 3.34
N PRO A 8 16.29 9.29 3.23
CA PRO A 8 15.19 9.87 2.46
C PRO A 8 14.70 11.18 3.10
N ARG A 9 14.85 11.35 4.42
CA ARG A 9 14.53 12.59 5.13
C ARG A 9 15.73 13.51 5.14
N LEU A 10 15.56 14.69 4.59
CA LEU A 10 16.60 15.69 4.47
C LEU A 10 17.03 16.24 5.83
N GLU A 11 16.09 16.39 6.77
CA GLU A 11 16.35 16.91 8.12
C GLU A 11 17.39 16.04 8.85
N ASN A 12 17.33 14.72 8.63
CA ASN A 12 18.31 13.79 9.17
C ASN A 12 19.71 14.03 8.57
N VAL A 13 19.78 14.26 7.26
CA VAL A 13 21.04 14.54 6.55
C VAL A 13 21.63 15.88 7.01
N GLU A 14 20.80 16.89 7.22
CA GLU A 14 21.20 18.20 7.75
C GLU A 14 21.77 18.06 9.18
N ARG A 15 21.08 17.33 10.07
CA ARG A 15 21.56 17.08 11.45
C ARG A 15 22.89 16.33 11.46
N VAL A 16 23.03 15.30 10.63
CA VAL A 16 24.27 14.53 10.50
C VAL A 16 25.42 15.41 9.99
N ALA A 17 25.13 16.27 9.00
CA ALA A 17 26.14 17.19 8.50
C ALA A 17 26.57 18.19 9.58
N THR A 18 25.64 18.70 10.41
CA THR A 18 25.98 19.56 11.56
C THR A 18 26.87 18.84 12.56
N LEU A 19 26.51 17.63 12.96
CA LEU A 19 27.28 16.80 13.89
C LEU A 19 28.72 16.54 13.39
N LEU A 20 28.89 16.26 12.09
CA LEU A 20 30.24 16.08 11.52
C LEU A 20 31.03 17.39 11.45
N ARG A 21 30.38 18.54 11.17
CA ARG A 21 31.04 19.85 11.19
C ARG A 21 31.48 20.25 12.60
N GLU A 22 30.67 19.97 13.61
CA GLU A 22 31.00 20.21 15.03
C GLU A 22 32.24 19.40 15.45
N ALA A 23 32.42 18.20 14.90
CA ALA A 23 33.63 17.39 15.09
C ALA A 23 34.84 17.86 14.25
N GLY A 24 34.72 18.98 13.53
CA GLY A 24 35.77 19.56 12.69
C GLY A 24 35.96 18.88 11.34
N ILE A 25 34.98 18.10 10.87
CA ILE A 25 35.05 17.39 9.59
C ILE A 25 34.33 18.20 8.50
N GLU A 26 35.03 18.45 7.40
CA GLU A 26 34.49 19.17 6.26
C GLU A 26 33.55 18.29 5.43
N VAL A 27 32.27 18.69 5.33
CA VAL A 27 31.22 17.90 4.67
C VAL A 27 30.36 18.72 3.71
N GLN A 28 29.91 18.07 2.64
CA GLN A 28 28.99 18.59 1.64
C GLN A 28 27.72 17.73 1.56
N ILE A 29 26.56 18.38 1.45
CA ILE A 29 25.28 17.70 1.23
C ILE A 29 25.00 17.67 -0.28
N LEU A 30 24.85 16.48 -0.85
CA LEU A 30 24.38 16.29 -2.21
C LEU A 30 22.89 15.90 -2.21
N ASN A 31 22.17 16.32 -3.25
CA ASN A 31 20.71 16.15 -3.37
C ASN A 31 19.95 16.77 -2.17
N GLY A 32 20.45 17.89 -1.65
CA GLY A 32 19.82 18.66 -0.57
C GLY A 32 18.64 19.50 -1.06
N ARG A 33 18.24 20.54 -0.30
CA ARG A 33 17.20 21.49 -0.74
C ARG A 33 17.60 22.11 -2.08
N SER A 34 16.89 21.75 -3.15
CA SER A 34 16.95 22.51 -4.39
C SER A 34 16.33 23.88 -4.12
N TYR A 35 17.06 24.96 -4.42
CA TYR A 35 16.55 26.34 -4.41
C TYR A 35 15.29 26.49 -5.29
N LYS A 36 15.14 25.61 -6.29
CA LYS A 36 14.00 25.58 -7.21
C LYS A 36 13.18 24.31 -6.99
N GLY A 37 12.22 24.37 -6.06
CA GLY A 37 11.05 23.51 -5.98
C GLY A 37 11.26 22.08 -5.46
N ASN A 38 10.65 21.78 -4.32
CA ASN A 38 9.56 20.80 -4.33
C ASN A 38 8.51 21.25 -3.32
N ARG A 39 7.27 21.42 -3.77
CA ARG A 39 6.12 21.74 -2.93
C ARG A 39 6.06 20.64 -1.87
N ARG A 40 6.06 21.01 -0.57
CA ARG A 40 5.97 20.12 0.60
C ARG A 40 5.06 18.90 0.36
N SER A 41 5.61 17.84 -0.21
CA SER A 41 4.89 16.57 -0.36
C SER A 41 5.21 15.79 0.89
N ASN A 42 4.18 15.48 1.67
CA ASN A 42 4.34 14.63 2.85
C ASN A 42 4.99 13.31 2.41
N PHE A 43 6.01 12.90 3.15
CA PHE A 43 6.74 11.66 2.90
C PHE A 43 5.76 10.47 2.92
N SER A 44 5.60 9.80 1.78
CA SER A 44 4.74 8.63 1.63
C SER A 44 5.59 7.38 1.49
N TYR A 45 5.27 6.33 2.26
CA TYR A 45 5.92 5.02 2.15
C TYR A 45 5.46 4.21 0.92
N ARG A 46 4.38 4.63 0.25
CA ARG A 46 3.86 3.96 -0.96
C ARG A 46 4.39 4.55 -2.25
N ASP A 47 4.95 5.75 -2.17
CA ASP A 47 5.60 6.39 -3.31
C ASP A 47 7.09 6.04 -3.23
N ASP A 48 7.53 5.13 -4.10
CA ASP A 48 8.94 4.87 -4.30
C ASP A 48 9.50 6.14 -4.95
N ALA A 49 9.92 7.10 -4.12
CA ALA A 49 10.45 8.38 -4.55
C ALA A 49 11.78 8.10 -5.28
N GLY A 50 11.68 7.72 -6.56
CA GLY A 50 12.80 7.36 -7.45
C GLY A 50 13.73 8.53 -7.79
N GLY A 51 13.66 9.61 -7.03
CA GLY A 51 14.59 10.73 -7.09
C GLY A 51 15.89 10.42 -6.33
N PRO A 52 16.96 11.18 -6.62
CA PRO A 52 18.23 11.02 -5.94
C PRO A 52 18.09 11.36 -4.45
N LYS A 53 18.48 10.43 -3.57
CA LYS A 53 18.35 10.62 -2.11
C LYS A 53 19.35 11.66 -1.58
N PRO A 54 18.95 12.52 -0.64
CA PRO A 54 19.88 13.38 0.10
C PRO A 54 20.99 12.56 0.78
N ALA A 55 22.23 13.03 0.67
CA ALA A 55 23.39 12.33 1.21
C ALA A 55 24.48 13.29 1.71
N VAL A 56 25.18 12.90 2.78
CA VAL A 56 26.36 13.59 3.30
C VAL A 56 27.62 12.96 2.74
N TRP A 57 28.47 13.80 2.17
CA TRP A 57 29.75 13.46 1.59
C TRP A 57 30.85 14.20 2.36
N VAL A 58 31.91 13.48 2.72
CA VAL A 58 33.09 14.10 3.33
C VAL A 58 33.98 14.63 2.21
N THR A 59 34.45 15.88 2.34
CA THR A 59 35.28 16.54 1.32
C THR A 59 36.63 15.84 1.19
N ARG A 60 37.34 15.69 2.32
CA ARG A 60 38.64 15.03 2.45
C ARG A 60 38.48 13.53 2.66
N SER A 61 39.19 12.72 1.88
CA SER A 61 39.07 11.25 1.99
C SER A 61 39.62 10.73 3.33
N ASP A 62 40.61 11.41 3.91
CA ASP A 62 41.28 10.99 5.15
C ASP A 62 40.37 11.12 6.39
N ASP A 63 39.37 11.99 6.34
CA ASP A 63 38.40 12.18 7.42
C ASP A 63 37.28 11.11 7.41
N GLN A 64 37.23 10.26 6.38
CA GLN A 64 36.17 9.25 6.25
C GLN A 64 36.13 8.23 7.40
N PRO A 65 37.26 7.63 7.85
CA PRO A 65 37.25 6.66 8.95
C PRO A 65 36.75 7.30 10.24
N ARG A 66 37.23 8.52 10.54
CA ARG A 66 36.83 9.31 11.71
C ARG A 66 35.35 9.70 11.65
N ALA A 67 34.85 10.12 10.49
CA ALA A 67 33.42 10.41 10.29
C ALA A 67 32.56 9.16 10.58
N ARG A 68 32.97 7.99 10.09
CA ARG A 68 32.26 6.73 10.36
C ARG A 68 32.31 6.31 11.83
N GLU A 69 33.37 6.66 12.53
CA GLU A 69 33.50 6.42 13.97
C GLU A 69 32.51 7.24 14.77
N ILE A 70 32.49 8.55 14.54
CA ILE A 70 31.52 9.46 15.15
C ILE A 70 30.07 9.02 14.86
N LEU A 71 29.78 8.58 13.63
CA LEU A 71 28.44 8.09 13.28
C LEU A 71 28.08 6.76 13.95
N ARG A 72 29.06 5.89 14.24
CA ARG A 72 28.85 4.66 15.02
C ARG A 72 28.57 4.99 16.49
N GLU A 73 29.34 5.91 17.08
CA GLU A 73 29.13 6.37 18.45
C GLU A 73 27.75 7.02 18.63
N ALA A 74 27.29 7.77 17.63
CA ALA A 74 25.94 8.35 17.60
C ALA A 74 24.82 7.32 17.34
N GLY A 75 25.13 6.02 17.16
CA GLY A 75 24.17 4.97 16.87
C GLY A 75 23.54 5.04 15.46
N LEU A 76 24.09 5.87 14.56
CA LEU A 76 23.58 6.07 13.21
C LEU A 76 24.13 5.04 12.21
N LEU A 77 25.27 4.43 12.53
CA LEU A 77 25.82 3.29 11.82
C LEU A 77 25.84 2.09 12.76
N GLN A 78 25.30 0.97 12.30
CA GLN A 78 25.42 -0.29 13.01
C GLN A 78 26.90 -0.71 13.03
N SER A 79 27.44 -0.94 14.23
CA SER A 79 28.83 -1.41 14.43
C SER A 79 29.05 -2.86 13.99
N GLN A 80 27.98 -3.56 13.61
CA GLN A 80 28.08 -4.91 13.10
C GLN A 80 28.44 -4.87 11.62
N PRO A 81 29.49 -5.61 11.19
CA PRO A 81 29.61 -6.00 9.80
C PRO A 81 28.26 -6.55 9.36
N SER A 82 27.80 -6.22 8.16
CA SER A 82 26.62 -6.82 7.53
C SER A 82 26.88 -8.29 7.18
N THR A 83 27.35 -9.06 8.15
CA THR A 83 27.47 -10.50 8.12
C THR A 83 26.17 -11.04 8.68
N ARG A 84 25.34 -11.54 7.75
CA ARG A 84 24.19 -12.40 7.98
C ARG A 84 22.93 -11.69 8.46
N SER A 85 22.16 -11.23 7.48
CA SER A 85 20.73 -11.54 7.45
C SER A 85 20.54 -13.00 7.89
N TYR A 86 19.97 -13.22 9.07
CA TYR A 86 19.60 -14.54 9.58
C TYR A 86 18.31 -15.09 8.94
N LEU A 87 17.76 -14.39 7.94
CA LEU A 87 16.73 -14.93 7.08
C LEU A 87 17.39 -15.77 5.98
N PRO A 88 16.91 -17.00 5.72
CA PRO A 88 17.31 -17.74 4.53
C PRO A 88 16.87 -16.94 3.31
N GLN A 89 17.81 -16.24 2.66
CA GLN A 89 17.62 -15.76 1.30
C GLN A 89 17.74 -16.96 0.36
N ALA A 90 16.74 -17.84 0.41
CA ALA A 90 16.45 -18.72 -0.70
C ALA A 90 15.85 -17.84 -1.81
N ASP A 91 16.57 -17.74 -2.92
CA ASP A 91 16.05 -17.43 -4.25
C ASP A 91 15.40 -16.06 -4.48
N VAL A 92 15.93 -14.99 -3.88
CA VAL A 92 15.86 -13.67 -4.54
C VAL A 92 17.09 -13.48 -5.40
N VAL A 93 17.05 -14.06 -6.61
CA VAL A 93 17.82 -13.56 -7.74
C VAL A 93 17.35 -12.13 -7.98
N PHE A 94 18.04 -11.17 -7.38
CA PHE A 94 17.94 -9.79 -7.84
C PHE A 94 18.43 -9.80 -9.28
N ALA A 95 17.49 -9.80 -10.22
CA ALA A 95 17.79 -9.58 -11.62
C ALA A 95 18.71 -8.37 -11.68
N ARG A 96 19.95 -8.60 -12.15
CA ARG A 96 20.89 -7.56 -12.51
C ARG A 96 20.09 -6.60 -13.40
N ARG A 97 19.78 -5.41 -12.89
CA ARG A 97 19.20 -4.35 -13.71
C ARG A 97 20.31 -3.91 -14.64
N ASP A 98 20.44 -4.62 -15.76
CA ASP A 98 21.08 -4.06 -16.92
C ASP A 98 20.27 -2.81 -17.27
N THR A 99 20.92 -1.66 -17.12
CA THR A 99 20.41 -0.36 -17.50
C THR A 99 20.31 -0.30 -19.01
N GLU A 100 19.28 -0.93 -19.54
CA GLU A 100 18.79 -0.64 -20.88
C GLU A 100 17.37 -0.16 -20.73
N VAL A 101 17.17 1.16 -20.87
CA VAL A 101 15.86 1.78 -20.82
C VAL A 101 15.06 1.18 -21.97
N PRO A 102 14.05 0.30 -21.72
CA PRO A 102 13.28 -0.22 -22.82
C PRO A 102 12.48 0.96 -23.37
N ARG A 103 12.70 1.29 -24.65
CA ARG A 103 11.81 2.19 -25.39
C ARG A 103 10.41 1.61 -25.31
N ARG A 104 9.61 2.12 -24.37
CA ARG A 104 8.24 1.70 -24.07
C ARG A 104 7.42 1.89 -25.35
N LYS A 105 7.30 0.84 -26.16
CA LYS A 105 6.43 0.84 -27.33
C LYS A 105 5.01 1.10 -26.81
N MET A 106 4.43 2.20 -27.25
CA MET A 106 3.11 2.66 -26.81
C MET A 106 2.11 1.50 -26.90
N SER A 107 1.52 1.14 -25.75
CA SER A 107 0.51 0.07 -25.70
C SER A 107 -0.65 0.42 -26.64
N ARG A 108 -1.32 -0.60 -27.18
CA ARG A 108 -2.46 -0.39 -28.10
C ARG A 108 -3.52 0.53 -27.46
N ALA A 109 -3.73 0.42 -26.15
CA ALA A 109 -4.60 1.31 -25.39
C ALA A 109 -4.13 2.79 -25.39
N ALA A 110 -2.83 3.05 -25.29
CA ALA A 110 -2.30 4.41 -25.37
C ALA A 110 -2.47 4.98 -26.80
N LYS A 111 -2.25 4.17 -27.85
CA LYS A 111 -2.49 4.62 -29.24
C LYS A 111 -3.93 5.07 -29.45
N VAL A 112 -4.90 4.27 -28.97
CA VAL A 112 -6.33 4.61 -29.05
C VAL A 112 -6.63 5.92 -28.32
N ARG A 113 -6.08 6.13 -27.11
CA ARG A 113 -6.28 7.38 -26.35
C ARG A 113 -5.76 8.61 -27.10
N TYR A 114 -4.56 8.54 -27.67
CA TYR A 114 -4.00 9.66 -28.40
C TYR A 114 -4.67 9.91 -29.75
N THR A 115 -5.18 8.87 -30.44
CA THR A 115 -5.97 9.05 -31.67
C THR A 115 -7.31 9.71 -31.37
N LEU A 116 -7.96 9.37 -30.24
CA LEU A 116 -9.23 9.98 -29.83
C LEU A 116 -9.04 11.45 -29.45
N LEU A 117 -7.98 11.76 -28.69
CA LEU A 117 -7.61 13.14 -28.35
C LEU A 117 -7.24 13.96 -29.59
N GLY A 118 -6.47 13.39 -30.52
CA GLY A 118 -6.14 14.05 -31.79
C GLY A 118 -7.39 14.34 -32.62
N GLY A 119 -8.31 13.38 -32.73
CA GLY A 119 -9.60 13.56 -33.40
C GLY A 119 -10.43 14.68 -32.77
N ALA A 120 -10.51 14.73 -31.43
CA ALA A 120 -11.24 15.77 -30.73
C ALA A 120 -10.68 17.18 -31.01
N VAL A 121 -9.34 17.33 -31.03
CA VAL A 121 -8.69 18.62 -31.35
C VAL A 121 -8.99 19.04 -32.79
N VAL A 122 -9.00 18.10 -33.75
CA VAL A 122 -9.32 18.40 -35.15
C VAL A 122 -10.77 18.85 -35.31
N VAL A 123 -11.72 18.20 -34.62
CA VAL A 123 -13.14 18.59 -34.63
C VAL A 123 -13.32 20.00 -34.03
N ILE A 124 -12.63 20.31 -32.92
CA ILE A 124 -12.65 21.64 -32.32
C ILE A 124 -12.05 22.67 -33.30
N ALA A 125 -10.92 22.37 -33.94
CA ALA A 125 -10.31 23.28 -34.91
C ALA A 125 -11.23 23.56 -36.11
N LEU A 126 -11.88 22.52 -36.67
CA LEU A 126 -12.85 22.70 -37.75
C LEU A 126 -14.10 23.49 -37.30
N SER A 127 -14.55 23.29 -36.06
CA SER A 127 -15.65 24.05 -35.48
C SER A 127 -15.33 25.55 -35.39
N TRP A 128 -14.07 25.93 -35.18
CA TRP A 128 -13.66 27.33 -35.11
C TRP A 128 -13.50 27.98 -36.50
N LEU A 129 -13.28 27.19 -37.56
CA LEU A 129 -13.28 27.69 -38.94
C LEU A 129 -14.71 27.89 -39.50
N GLY A 130 -15.73 27.31 -38.87
CA GLY A 130 -17.12 27.32 -39.37
C GLY A 130 -18.06 28.36 -38.74
N THR A 131 -17.63 29.08 -37.71
CA THR A 131 -18.50 30.03 -37.01
C THR A 131 -18.24 31.48 -37.44
N PRO A 132 -19.17 32.15 -38.16
CA PRO A 132 -19.12 33.59 -38.30
C PRO A 132 -19.35 34.24 -36.92
N PHE A 133 -18.52 35.23 -36.60
CA PHE A 133 -18.62 36.06 -35.41
C PHE A 133 -20.08 36.53 -35.20
N SER A 134 -20.61 36.30 -34.00
CA SER A 134 -21.78 37.01 -33.50
C SER A 134 -21.38 37.74 -32.23
N ASP A 135 -21.70 39.02 -32.22
CA ASP A 135 -21.37 40.02 -31.21
C ASP A 135 -21.79 39.63 -29.79
N ALA A 136 -21.01 40.14 -28.84
CA ALA A 136 -21.39 40.24 -27.44
C ALA A 136 -22.67 41.09 -27.27
N PRO A 137 -23.36 40.95 -26.13
CA PRO A 137 -23.20 42.02 -25.13
C PRO A 137 -23.21 41.59 -23.66
N THR A 138 -22.40 42.32 -22.89
CA THR A 138 -22.70 43.04 -21.63
C THR A 138 -23.45 42.34 -20.47
N GLY A 139 -22.79 42.31 -19.30
CA GLY A 139 -23.40 42.85 -18.08
C GLY A 139 -23.36 42.03 -16.78
N ALA A 140 -22.40 42.37 -15.91
CA ALA A 140 -22.48 42.43 -14.42
C ALA A 140 -22.61 41.11 -13.59
N PRO A 141 -22.44 41.17 -12.26
CA PRO A 141 -21.20 41.46 -11.55
C PRO A 141 -20.77 40.33 -10.59
N VAL A 142 -19.57 40.52 -10.06
CA VAL A 142 -18.82 39.72 -9.09
C VAL A 142 -19.61 39.41 -7.80
N LEU A 143 -19.63 38.14 -7.38
CA LEU A 143 -19.81 37.73 -6.00
C LEU A 143 -18.79 36.62 -5.67
N SER A 144 -17.71 37.03 -5.01
CA SER A 144 -16.76 36.11 -4.37
C SER A 144 -17.42 35.45 -3.15
N PRO A 145 -17.37 34.12 -2.99
CA PRO A 145 -17.55 33.53 -1.68
C PRO A 145 -16.28 33.79 -0.85
N ALA A 146 -16.51 34.40 0.31
CA ALA A 146 -15.51 34.69 1.32
C ALA A 146 -14.76 33.40 1.72
N ALA A 147 -13.42 33.49 1.69
CA ALA A 147 -12.56 32.50 2.32
C ALA A 147 -12.72 32.63 3.84
N GLU A 148 -13.42 31.69 4.45
CA GLU A 148 -13.38 31.52 5.90
C GLU A 148 -11.97 31.13 6.31
N THR A 149 -11.35 32.02 7.09
CA THR A 149 -10.03 31.80 7.67
C THR A 149 -10.24 30.99 8.95
N THR A 150 -10.20 29.67 8.86
CA THR A 150 -10.18 28.81 10.04
C THR A 150 -8.83 28.98 10.75
N THR A 151 -8.82 29.75 11.84
CA THR A 151 -7.73 29.76 12.81
C THR A 151 -7.61 28.38 13.47
N PRO A 152 -6.42 27.76 13.54
CA PRO A 152 -6.25 26.54 14.31
C PRO A 152 -6.26 26.89 15.80
N VAL A 153 -7.39 26.63 16.46
CA VAL A 153 -7.43 26.54 17.92
C VAL A 153 -6.72 25.23 18.28
N LEU A 154 -5.64 25.34 19.05
CA LEU A 154 -4.99 24.21 19.72
C LEU A 154 -5.96 23.66 20.77
N ASP A 155 -6.79 22.73 20.35
CA ASP A 155 -7.64 21.94 21.25
C ASP A 155 -6.74 20.91 21.93
N MET A 156 -6.29 21.24 23.15
CA MET A 156 -5.68 20.27 24.06
C MET A 156 -6.79 19.38 24.64
N VAL A 157 -7.36 18.54 23.78
CA VAL A 157 -8.13 17.38 24.22
C VAL A 157 -7.12 16.25 24.41
N PRO A 158 -6.96 15.66 25.62
CA PRO A 158 -6.18 14.44 25.74
C PRO A 158 -6.79 13.41 24.79
N PRO A 159 -6.00 12.66 23.99
CA PRO A 159 -6.59 11.67 23.12
C PRO A 159 -7.36 10.69 24.00
N THR A 160 -8.69 10.81 23.99
CA THR A 160 -9.56 9.68 24.27
C THR A 160 -9.00 8.56 23.42
N VAL A 161 -8.63 7.44 24.05
CA VAL A 161 -8.17 6.25 23.35
C VAL A 161 -9.35 5.79 22.50
N GLU A 162 -9.46 6.34 21.29
CA GLU A 162 -10.36 5.85 20.27
C GLU A 162 -9.90 4.42 20.02
N ALA A 163 -10.78 3.45 20.28
CA ALA A 163 -10.52 2.06 19.97
C ALA A 163 -10.24 1.97 18.46
N SER A 164 -8.95 1.91 18.10
CA SER A 164 -8.54 1.92 16.71
C SER A 164 -8.87 0.57 16.11
N VAL A 165 -9.95 0.52 15.31
CA VAL A 165 -10.31 -0.67 14.56
C VAL A 165 -9.28 -0.87 13.45
N HIS A 166 -8.52 -1.95 13.54
CA HIS A 166 -7.49 -2.34 12.59
C HIS A 166 -8.01 -3.43 11.64
N ARG A 167 -7.75 -3.27 10.34
CA ARG A 167 -7.96 -4.33 9.36
C ARG A 167 -6.70 -5.17 9.24
N LEU A 168 -6.80 -6.46 9.50
CA LEU A 168 -5.69 -7.41 9.42
C LEU A 168 -6.04 -8.53 8.44
N PRO A 169 -5.04 -9.20 7.84
CA PRO A 169 -5.29 -10.42 7.09
C PRO A 169 -5.92 -11.47 8.00
N VAL A 170 -6.86 -12.27 7.46
CA VAL A 170 -7.57 -13.29 8.23
C VAL A 170 -6.55 -14.33 8.74
N PRO A 171 -6.41 -14.52 10.07
CA PRO A 171 -5.53 -15.55 10.62
C PRO A 171 -5.97 -16.93 10.16
N ARG A 172 -5.00 -17.81 9.84
CA ARG A 172 -5.29 -19.18 9.36
C ARG A 172 -6.23 -19.95 10.29
N ALA A 173 -5.98 -19.92 11.60
CA ALA A 173 -6.79 -20.65 12.57
C ALA A 173 -8.25 -20.15 12.56
N LEU A 174 -8.44 -18.83 12.43
CA LEU A 174 -9.77 -18.24 12.32
C LEU A 174 -10.47 -18.65 11.01
N ALA A 175 -9.75 -18.63 9.89
CA ALA A 175 -10.28 -19.09 8.60
C ALA A 175 -10.70 -20.56 8.67
N ALA A 176 -9.87 -21.43 9.27
CA ALA A 176 -10.16 -22.85 9.44
C ALA A 176 -11.44 -23.08 10.25
N THR A 177 -11.63 -22.37 11.37
CA THR A 177 -12.81 -22.53 12.21
C THR A 177 -14.10 -22.10 11.51
N VAL A 178 -14.09 -20.95 10.84
CA VAL A 178 -15.31 -20.40 10.21
C VAL A 178 -15.65 -21.15 8.92
N LEU A 179 -14.67 -21.42 8.07
CA LEU A 179 -14.88 -22.20 6.85
C LEU A 179 -15.31 -23.63 7.20
N GLY A 180 -14.68 -24.25 8.20
CA GLY A 180 -15.04 -25.60 8.64
C GLY A 180 -16.49 -25.72 9.10
N ASP A 181 -16.99 -24.75 9.88
CA ASP A 181 -18.40 -24.72 10.30
C ASP A 181 -19.34 -24.53 9.11
N ALA A 182 -19.09 -23.53 8.25
CA ALA A 182 -19.94 -23.27 7.10
C ALA A 182 -19.94 -24.41 6.06
N LEU A 183 -18.82 -25.12 5.90
CA LEU A 183 -18.72 -26.32 5.07
C LEU A 183 -19.52 -27.48 5.65
N SER A 184 -19.59 -27.63 6.98
CA SER A 184 -20.40 -28.67 7.62
C SER A 184 -21.90 -28.53 7.32
N ALA A 185 -22.36 -27.31 7.04
CA ALA A 185 -23.73 -26.98 6.68
C ALA A 185 -24.00 -26.98 5.17
N THR A 186 -22.96 -27.14 4.33
CA THR A 186 -23.05 -27.00 2.87
C THR A 186 -22.81 -28.35 2.20
N ALA A 187 -23.71 -28.75 1.28
CA ALA A 187 -23.56 -29.99 0.52
C ALA A 187 -23.01 -29.77 -0.88
N GLY A 188 -22.15 -30.68 -1.35
CA GLY A 188 -21.62 -30.68 -2.72
C GLY A 188 -20.30 -29.92 -2.88
N PRO A 189 -19.86 -29.68 -4.13
CA PRO A 189 -18.62 -28.97 -4.39
C PRO A 189 -18.69 -27.52 -3.89
N VAL A 190 -17.74 -27.13 -3.04
CA VAL A 190 -17.64 -25.78 -2.48
C VAL A 190 -16.28 -25.20 -2.77
N CYS A 191 -16.27 -23.99 -3.31
CA CYS A 191 -15.06 -23.24 -3.59
C CYS A 191 -14.80 -22.25 -2.47
N VAL A 192 -13.59 -22.34 -1.90
CA VAL A 192 -13.20 -21.54 -0.74
C VAL A 192 -12.20 -20.45 -1.09
N ALA A 193 -12.40 -19.25 -0.54
CA ALA A 193 -11.48 -18.12 -0.64
C ALA A 193 -11.18 -17.51 0.74
N VAL A 194 -10.01 -16.88 0.86
CA VAL A 194 -9.63 -16.09 2.05
C VAL A 194 -9.11 -14.74 1.56
N ASP A 195 -9.73 -13.65 2.01
CA ASP A 195 -9.41 -12.27 1.61
C ASP A 195 -9.35 -12.07 0.07
N GLY A 196 -10.26 -12.72 -0.67
CA GLY A 196 -10.32 -12.68 -2.14
C GLY A 196 -9.27 -13.51 -2.87
N GLU A 197 -8.41 -14.26 -2.16
CA GLU A 197 -7.39 -15.12 -2.74
C GLU A 197 -7.65 -16.60 -2.45
N ALA A 198 -6.97 -17.48 -3.20
CA ALA A 198 -6.99 -18.91 -2.90
C ALA A 198 -6.35 -19.15 -1.51
N PRO A 199 -6.92 -20.04 -0.67
CA PRO A 199 -6.39 -20.31 0.65
C PRO A 199 -4.94 -20.78 0.57
N ALA A 200 -4.14 -20.41 1.57
CA ALA A 200 -2.77 -20.90 1.69
C ALA A 200 -2.76 -22.44 1.71
N ALA A 201 -1.77 -23.04 1.04
CA ALA A 201 -1.66 -24.50 0.88
C ALA A 201 -1.91 -25.33 2.14
N PRO A 202 -1.38 -25.00 3.34
CA PRO A 202 -1.60 -25.83 4.51
C PRO A 202 -3.02 -25.71 5.08
N LEU A 203 -3.72 -24.59 4.85
CA LEU A 203 -5.14 -24.46 5.20
C LEU A 203 -6.01 -25.26 4.24
N LEU A 204 -5.72 -25.19 2.94
CA LEU A 204 -6.46 -25.96 1.94
C LEU A 204 -6.35 -27.47 2.19
N ALA A 205 -5.15 -27.98 2.45
CA ALA A 205 -4.92 -29.40 2.74
C ALA A 205 -5.67 -29.88 4.00
N GLU A 206 -5.76 -29.03 5.02
CA GLU A 206 -6.52 -29.30 6.24
C GLU A 206 -8.02 -29.41 5.94
N LEU A 207 -8.57 -28.47 5.15
CA LEU A 207 -9.97 -28.50 4.74
C LEU A 207 -10.30 -29.70 3.83
N GLU A 208 -9.44 -30.02 2.86
CA GLU A 208 -9.64 -31.16 1.94
C GLU A 208 -9.62 -32.51 2.69
N THR A 209 -8.88 -32.60 3.79
CA THR A 209 -8.84 -33.81 4.63
C THR A 209 -10.17 -34.06 5.32
N ALA A 210 -10.86 -33.00 5.77
CA ALA A 210 -12.15 -33.09 6.43
C ALA A 210 -13.33 -33.09 5.44
N TYR A 211 -13.17 -32.41 4.30
CA TYR A 211 -14.21 -32.12 3.32
C TYR A 211 -13.70 -32.37 1.90
N PRO A 212 -13.93 -33.57 1.32
CA PRO A 212 -13.32 -33.97 0.04
C PRO A 212 -13.84 -33.18 -1.19
N ASP A 213 -14.97 -32.50 -1.06
CA ASP A 213 -15.59 -31.72 -2.13
C ASP A 213 -15.11 -30.25 -2.16
N VAL A 214 -14.20 -29.87 -1.26
CA VAL A 214 -13.63 -28.52 -1.21
C VAL A 214 -12.63 -28.30 -2.34
N ARG A 215 -12.71 -27.12 -2.96
CA ARG A 215 -11.79 -26.68 -4.02
C ARG A 215 -11.29 -25.26 -3.71
N PRO A 216 -10.07 -24.89 -4.11
CA PRO A 216 -9.62 -23.51 -4.00
C PRO A 216 -10.42 -22.60 -4.94
N ALA A 217 -10.61 -21.34 -4.57
CA ALA A 217 -11.26 -20.31 -5.39
C ALA A 217 -10.70 -20.22 -6.82
N SER A 218 -9.40 -20.49 -7.02
CA SER A 218 -8.78 -20.47 -8.36
C SER A 218 -9.27 -21.59 -9.29
N ALA A 219 -9.88 -22.64 -8.75
CA ALA A 219 -10.45 -23.75 -9.52
C ALA A 219 -11.89 -23.49 -9.97
N CYS A 220 -12.51 -22.39 -9.53
CA CYS A 220 -13.91 -22.08 -9.79
C CYS A 220 -14.07 -20.64 -10.28
N ALA A 221 -15.04 -20.39 -11.15
CA ALA A 221 -15.46 -19.01 -11.41
C ALA A 221 -16.57 -18.69 -10.40
N GLY A 222 -16.27 -17.88 -9.37
CA GLY A 222 -17.24 -17.58 -8.32
C GLY A 222 -18.62 -17.18 -8.89
N GLY A 223 -19.67 -17.90 -8.49
CA GLY A 223 -21.02 -17.66 -8.99
C GLY A 223 -21.33 -18.20 -10.39
N ASP A 224 -20.54 -19.13 -10.93
CA ASP A 224 -20.80 -19.83 -12.20
C ASP A 224 -21.95 -20.86 -12.15
N GLY A 225 -22.45 -21.13 -10.94
CA GLY A 225 -23.53 -22.07 -10.67
C GLY A 225 -23.11 -23.54 -10.72
N GLN A 226 -21.82 -23.85 -10.75
CA GLN A 226 -21.33 -25.23 -10.73
C GLN A 226 -20.94 -25.71 -9.32
N ALA A 227 -20.53 -24.77 -8.46
CA ALA A 227 -20.15 -25.02 -7.09
C ALA A 227 -20.64 -23.89 -6.18
N ALA A 228 -20.91 -24.21 -4.92
CA ALA A 228 -21.19 -23.18 -3.93
C ALA A 228 -19.93 -22.35 -3.67
N TRP A 229 -20.10 -21.07 -3.35
CA TRP A 229 -19.01 -20.16 -3.02
C TRP A 229 -18.98 -19.90 -1.52
N LEU A 230 -17.78 -19.93 -0.93
CA LEU A 230 -17.58 -19.59 0.46
C LEU A 230 -16.29 -18.78 0.62
N GLU A 231 -16.38 -17.61 1.25
CA GLU A 231 -15.25 -16.74 1.45
C GLU A 231 -15.28 -16.12 2.84
N VAL A 232 -14.12 -16.09 3.49
CA VAL A 232 -13.89 -15.34 4.72
C VAL A 232 -12.98 -14.18 4.42
N ALA A 233 -13.41 -12.96 4.73
CA ALA A 233 -12.66 -11.75 4.42
C ALA A 233 -12.89 -10.64 5.46
N ASN A 234 -12.14 -9.54 5.30
CA ASN A 234 -12.41 -8.29 5.99
C ASN A 234 -12.33 -8.40 7.53
N TYR A 235 -11.36 -9.14 8.04
CA TYR A 235 -11.13 -9.23 9.48
C TYR A 235 -10.72 -7.88 10.07
N ARG A 236 -11.51 -7.41 11.03
CA ARG A 236 -11.37 -6.14 11.74
C ARG A 236 -11.26 -6.40 13.23
N THR A 237 -10.25 -5.86 13.89
CA THR A 237 -9.98 -6.08 15.33
C THR A 237 -9.42 -4.83 15.98
N ASP A 238 -9.70 -4.64 17.26
CA ASP A 238 -9.13 -3.59 18.11
C ASP A 238 -7.81 -4.02 18.79
N GLY A 239 -7.32 -5.24 18.52
CA GLY A 239 -6.12 -5.81 19.12
C GLY A 239 -6.35 -6.50 20.47
N SER A 240 -7.57 -6.51 21.00
CA SER A 240 -7.91 -7.19 22.26
C SER A 240 -8.04 -8.71 22.12
N GLY A 241 -8.09 -9.22 20.89
CA GLY A 241 -8.42 -10.61 20.59
C GLY A 241 -9.88 -10.81 20.19
N SER A 242 -10.72 -9.77 20.22
CA SER A 242 -12.02 -9.75 19.55
C SER A 242 -11.99 -8.96 18.24
N GLY A 243 -12.96 -9.23 17.38
CA GLY A 243 -13.11 -8.54 16.10
C GLY A 243 -14.38 -8.94 15.36
N THR A 244 -14.53 -8.43 14.15
CA THR A 244 -15.59 -8.78 13.21
C THR A 244 -14.96 -9.30 11.92
N LEU A 245 -15.59 -10.27 11.26
CA LEU A 245 -15.22 -10.72 9.92
C LEU A 245 -16.46 -10.88 9.05
N ASP A 246 -16.25 -10.86 7.74
CA ASP A 246 -17.32 -11.06 6.77
C ASP A 246 -17.23 -12.50 6.23
N LEU A 247 -18.34 -13.24 6.34
CA LEU A 247 -18.55 -14.53 5.69
C LEU A 247 -19.44 -14.30 4.46
N VAL A 248 -18.87 -14.50 3.27
CA VAL A 248 -19.58 -14.41 2.01
C VAL A 248 -19.92 -15.82 1.54
N SER A 249 -21.20 -16.11 1.36
CA SER A 249 -21.69 -17.41 0.90
C SER A 249 -22.55 -17.25 -0.36
N GLY A 250 -22.36 -18.12 -1.34
CA GLY A 250 -23.19 -18.20 -2.54
C GLY A 250 -23.61 -19.64 -2.81
N GLY A 251 -24.86 -19.84 -3.22
CA GLY A 251 -25.31 -21.14 -3.69
C GLY A 251 -24.70 -21.52 -5.04
N SER A 252 -24.97 -22.74 -5.49
CA SER A 252 -24.67 -23.20 -6.85
C SER A 252 -25.66 -22.64 -7.89
N ASP A 253 -26.54 -21.70 -7.53
CA ASP A 253 -27.39 -21.01 -8.49
C ASP A 253 -26.93 -19.56 -8.59
N ALA A 254 -26.38 -19.21 -9.76
CA ALA A 254 -25.89 -17.87 -10.05
C ALA A 254 -26.96 -16.79 -9.85
N ALA A 255 -28.25 -17.13 -9.98
CA ALA A 255 -29.36 -16.20 -9.79
C ALA A 255 -29.58 -15.81 -8.32
N GLN A 256 -29.12 -16.63 -7.36
CA GLN A 256 -29.29 -16.35 -5.93
C GLN A 256 -28.29 -15.29 -5.42
N GLY A 257 -27.20 -15.06 -6.15
CA GLY A 257 -26.17 -14.10 -5.79
C GLY A 257 -25.35 -14.49 -4.55
N LEU A 258 -24.45 -13.61 -4.14
CA LEU A 258 -23.63 -13.77 -2.94
C LEU A 258 -24.30 -13.06 -1.76
N VAL A 259 -24.37 -13.76 -0.63
CA VAL A 259 -24.88 -13.25 0.65
C VAL A 259 -23.71 -13.04 1.60
N THR A 260 -23.53 -11.81 2.07
CA THR A 260 -22.53 -11.46 3.08
C THR A 260 -23.16 -11.43 4.46
N ARG A 261 -22.58 -12.14 5.42
CA ARG A 261 -22.95 -12.12 6.84
C ARG A 261 -21.76 -11.65 7.66
N MET A 262 -21.99 -10.74 8.60
CA MET A 262 -20.96 -10.31 9.54
C MET A 262 -20.98 -11.23 10.76
N LEU A 263 -19.80 -11.65 11.19
CA LEU A 263 -19.61 -12.51 12.36
C LEU A 263 -18.72 -11.79 13.39
N ASP A 264 -19.15 -11.79 14.64
CA ASP A 264 -18.31 -11.42 15.77
C ASP A 264 -17.40 -12.59 16.12
N VAL A 265 -16.13 -12.31 16.31
CA VAL A 265 -15.12 -13.33 16.60
C VAL A 265 -14.31 -12.98 17.84
N ARG A 266 -14.00 -14.02 18.62
CA ARG A 266 -13.21 -13.92 19.83
C ARG A 266 -12.17 -15.03 19.86
N ARG A 267 -10.93 -14.64 20.11
CA ARG A 267 -9.80 -15.53 20.32
C ARG A 267 -9.72 -15.97 21.78
N ASP A 268 -9.53 -17.26 22.00
CA ASP A 268 -9.26 -17.86 23.31
C ASP A 268 -7.97 -18.68 23.22
N GLY A 269 -6.84 -18.06 23.59
CA GLY A 269 -5.51 -18.67 23.41
C GLY A 269 -5.15 -18.91 21.94
N LEU A 270 -5.21 -20.16 21.48
CA LEU A 270 -4.99 -20.54 20.08
C LEU A 270 -6.29 -20.81 19.33
N ASP A 271 -7.40 -20.94 20.06
CA ASP A 271 -8.70 -21.28 19.52
C ASP A 271 -9.49 -20.01 19.18
N TRP A 272 -10.45 -20.17 18.26
CA TRP A 272 -11.33 -19.11 17.82
C TRP A 272 -12.78 -19.53 18.00
N THR A 273 -13.57 -18.63 18.54
CA THR A 273 -15.02 -18.74 18.64
C THR A 273 -15.66 -17.60 17.86
N PHE A 274 -16.83 -17.84 17.28
CA PHE A 274 -17.55 -16.83 16.51
C PHE A 274 -19.05 -16.93 16.76
N ALA A 275 -19.75 -15.82 16.55
CA ALA A 275 -21.19 -15.69 16.64
C ALA A 275 -21.69 -14.77 15.51
N PRO A 276 -22.98 -14.82 15.15
CA PRO A 276 -23.57 -13.79 14.30
C PRO A 276 -23.36 -12.42 14.94
N ALA A 277 -22.94 -11.41 14.16
CA ALA A 277 -22.83 -10.04 14.68
C ALA A 277 -24.23 -9.49 15.03
N GLU A 278 -24.36 -8.85 16.19
CA GLU A 278 -25.60 -8.20 16.66
C GLU A 278 -25.87 -6.85 15.97
#